data_AF-A0A3N5JUP9-F1
#
_entry.id   AF-A0A3N5JUP9-F1
#
_cell.length_a   1.000
_cell.length_b   1.000
_cell.length_c   1.000
_cell.angle_alpha   90.00
_cell.angle_beta   90.00
_cell.angle_gamma   90.00
#
_symmetry.space_group_name_H-M   'P 1'
#
loop_
_entity.id
_entity.type
_entity.pdbx_description
1 polymer ?
#
loop_
_entity_poly.entity_id
_entity_poly.type
_entity_poly.pdbx_seq_one_letter_code
_entity_poly.pdbx_strand_id
1 'polypeptide(L)'
;MTNNAHVEKKLHWKWVLLSVVAGLIIVGASYFIVAPTFHSGEVQVLMMLGGCIVTGAVIGYFSPGITINEASLGGALVMVIMFILRAVTNAEIHFTTSMTILLLILGIGFSWLGGWAGEKIQGDETSAEEKHTKKFLWKWVVVGAIIGFALNVLFVFILSTLFPPHIYKLSTTGFIVSFVIMGFVVGYKSPGITLSEPAVAGLFAVILDWIFLRFIITYRVPGKYIVIGLIMGFFVSLLGAWLGELYQQSRQREKVEV
;
A
#
# COMPACT_ATOMS: atom_id res chain seq x y z
N MET A 1 -25.07 7.18 35.05
CA MET A 1 -25.65 7.26 33.69
C MET A 1 -24.71 6.49 32.77
N THR A 2 -25.12 5.29 32.38
CA THR A 2 -24.38 4.36 31.52
C THR A 2 -24.23 4.98 30.13
N ASN A 3 -22.99 5.30 29.75
CA ASN A 3 -22.70 5.93 28.47
C ASN A 3 -22.83 4.88 27.36
N ASN A 4 -23.85 5.04 26.52
CA ASN A 4 -24.20 4.17 25.39
C ASN A 4 -23.17 4.30 24.26
N ALA A 5 -21.97 3.74 24.43
CA ALA A 5 -20.94 3.71 23.38
C ALA A 5 -20.78 2.32 22.76
N HIS A 6 -21.89 1.63 22.49
CA HIS A 6 -21.95 0.71 21.36
C HIS A 6 -22.65 1.46 20.22
N VAL A 7 -21.95 2.45 19.65
CA VAL A 7 -22.31 2.96 18.33
C VAL A 7 -22.15 1.78 17.39
N GLU A 8 -23.26 1.21 16.92
CA GLU A 8 -23.24 0.21 15.85
C GLU A 8 -22.42 0.82 14.69
N LYS A 9 -21.19 0.33 14.49
CA LYS A 9 -20.40 0.66 13.30
C LYS A 9 -21.19 0.11 12.12
N LYS A 10 -22.01 0.94 11.46
CA LYS A 10 -22.79 0.55 10.28
C LYS A 10 -21.94 0.68 9.04
N LEU A 11 -22.24 -0.13 8.04
CA LEU A 11 -21.61 -0.03 6.72
C LEU A 11 -22.11 1.24 6.03
N HIS A 12 -21.19 2.12 5.65
CA HIS A 12 -21.49 3.35 4.94
C HIS A 12 -21.26 3.17 3.43
N TRP A 13 -22.35 2.95 2.69
CA TRP A 13 -22.33 2.75 1.24
C TRP A 13 -21.63 3.86 0.44
N LYS A 14 -21.61 5.09 0.94
CA LYS A 14 -20.89 6.21 0.30
C LYS A 14 -19.39 5.92 0.18
N TRP A 15 -18.78 5.30 1.19
CA TRP A 15 -17.35 4.96 1.19
C TRP A 15 -17.05 3.73 0.34
N VAL A 16 -17.98 2.78 0.28
CA VAL A 16 -17.90 1.65 -0.68
C VAL A 16 -17.90 2.19 -2.11
N LEU A 17 -18.82 3.10 -2.47
CA LEU A 17 -18.87 3.72 -3.79
C LEU A 17 -17.60 4.51 -4.09
N LEU A 18 -17.09 5.29 -3.14
CA LEU A 18 -15.83 6.01 -3.30
C LEU A 18 -14.65 5.05 -3.51
N SER A 19 -14.62 3.93 -2.78
CA SER A 19 -13.63 2.87 -2.97
C SER A 19 -13.70 2.27 -4.37
N VAL A 20 -14.90 2.08 -4.92
CA VAL A 20 -15.07 1.57 -6.27
C VAL A 20 -14.53 2.58 -7.29
N VAL A 21 -14.89 3.86 -7.17
CA VAL A 21 -14.41 4.90 -8.09
C VAL A 21 -12.88 5.04 -8.01
N ALA A 22 -12.33 5.19 -6.81
CA ALA A 22 -10.88 5.30 -6.61
C ALA A 22 -10.14 4.04 -7.08
N GLY A 23 -10.70 2.86 -6.81
CA GLY A 23 -10.14 1.59 -7.25
C GLY A 23 -10.18 1.43 -8.76
N LEU A 24 -11.27 1.81 -9.44
CA LEU A 24 -11.32 1.79 -10.90
C LEU A 24 -10.29 2.74 -11.52
N ILE A 25 -10.06 3.91 -10.92
CA ILE A 25 -9.01 4.82 -11.39
C ILE A 25 -7.64 4.18 -11.20
N ILE A 26 -7.31 3.70 -9.99
CA ILE A 26 -5.96 3.20 -9.68
C ILE A 26 -5.69 1.85 -10.36
N VAL A 27 -6.57 0.86 -10.17
CA VAL A 27 -6.46 -0.49 -10.74
C VAL A 27 -6.69 -0.46 -12.25
N GLY A 28 -7.63 0.35 -12.74
CA GLY A 28 -7.86 0.53 -14.17
C GLY A 28 -6.68 1.23 -14.85
N ALA A 29 -6.14 2.31 -14.29
CA ALA A 29 -4.92 2.94 -14.81
C ALA A 29 -3.75 1.94 -14.81
N SER A 30 -3.59 1.18 -13.73
CA SER A 30 -2.59 0.11 -13.64
C SER A 30 -2.75 -0.92 -14.78
N TYR A 31 -3.98 -1.30 -15.10
CA TYR A 31 -4.27 -2.22 -16.21
C TYR A 31 -3.97 -1.60 -17.57
N PHE A 32 -4.58 -0.45 -17.89
CA PHE A 32 -4.56 0.13 -19.24
C PHE A 32 -3.24 0.81 -19.59
N ILE A 33 -2.52 1.35 -18.61
CA ILE A 33 -1.24 2.04 -18.84
C ILE A 33 -0.10 1.02 -18.89
N VAL A 34 -0.03 0.11 -17.92
CA VAL A 34 1.14 -0.76 -17.74
C VAL A 34 1.10 -1.98 -18.66
N ALA A 35 -0.08 -2.56 -18.92
CA ALA A 35 -0.19 -3.79 -19.70
C ALA A 35 0.38 -3.68 -21.12
N PRO A 36 0.11 -2.60 -21.90
CA PRO A 36 0.69 -2.43 -23.23
C PRO A 36 2.21 -2.26 -23.24
N THR A 37 2.83 -1.94 -22.11
CA THR A 37 4.28 -1.71 -22.05
C THR A 37 5.03 -2.99 -21.72
N PHE A 38 4.58 -3.73 -20.71
CA PHE A 38 5.31 -4.89 -20.21
C PHE A 38 4.90 -6.22 -20.85
N HIS A 39 3.73 -6.30 -21.50
CA HIS A 39 3.22 -7.51 -22.16
C HIS A 39 3.28 -8.78 -21.27
N SER A 40 3.19 -8.61 -19.95
CA SER A 40 3.28 -9.67 -18.95
C SER A 40 2.04 -9.64 -18.06
N GLY A 41 1.32 -10.77 -18.01
CA GLY A 41 0.15 -10.93 -17.15
C GLY A 41 0.51 -10.89 -15.67
N GLU A 42 1.71 -11.35 -15.31
CA GLU A 42 2.21 -11.37 -13.93
C GLU A 42 2.45 -9.95 -13.40
N VAL A 43 3.09 -9.09 -14.19
CA VAL A 43 3.29 -7.66 -13.85
C VAL A 43 1.95 -6.97 -13.70
N GLN A 44 1.00 -7.26 -14.58
CA GLN A 44 -0.36 -6.71 -14.52
C GLN A 44 -1.09 -7.15 -13.24
N VAL A 45 -1.02 -8.43 -12.88
CA VAL A 45 -1.59 -8.96 -11.63
C VAL A 45 -0.99 -8.25 -10.41
N LEU A 46 0.34 -8.14 -10.35
CA LEU A 46 1.03 -7.45 -9.25
C LEU A 46 0.58 -5.99 -9.13
N MET A 47 0.47 -5.29 -10.25
CA MET A 47 0.01 -3.91 -10.28
C MET A 47 -1.44 -3.74 -9.83
N MET A 48 -2.33 -4.63 -10.26
CA MET A 48 -3.72 -4.63 -9.79
C MET A 48 -3.81 -4.87 -8.28
N LEU A 49 -3.04 -5.83 -7.75
CA LEU A 49 -2.99 -6.13 -6.32
C LEU A 49 -2.39 -4.98 -5.49
N GLY A 50 -1.31 -4.35 -5.97
CA GLY A 50 -0.75 -3.14 -5.36
C GLY A 50 -1.77 -1.99 -5.35
N GLY A 51 -2.51 -1.82 -6.46
CA GLY A 51 -3.61 -0.86 -6.56
C GLY A 51 -4.71 -1.12 -5.53
N CYS A 52 -5.13 -2.39 -5.36
CA CYS A 52 -6.08 -2.80 -4.34
C CYS A 52 -5.63 -2.43 -2.92
N ILE A 53 -4.35 -2.67 -2.57
CA ILE A 53 -3.81 -2.25 -1.26
C ILE A 53 -3.92 -0.73 -1.09
N VAL A 54 -3.48 0.05 -2.08
CA VAL A 54 -3.49 1.52 -1.97
C VAL A 54 -4.91 2.06 -1.88
N THR A 55 -5.83 1.59 -2.73
CA THR A 55 -7.24 1.97 -2.63
C THR A 55 -7.82 1.60 -1.27
N GLY A 56 -7.56 0.38 -0.80
CA GLY A 56 -7.99 -0.06 0.52
C GLY A 56 -7.44 0.83 1.63
N ALA A 57 -6.15 1.18 1.58
CA ALA A 57 -5.51 2.04 2.58
C ALA A 57 -6.05 3.47 2.58
N VAL A 58 -6.32 4.05 1.40
CA VAL A 58 -6.94 5.37 1.29
C VAL A 58 -8.34 5.36 1.91
N ILE A 59 -9.17 4.37 1.59
CA ILE A 59 -10.54 4.29 2.11
C ILE A 59 -10.55 3.97 3.59
N GLY A 60 -9.69 3.05 4.03
CA GLY A 60 -9.51 2.74 5.45
C GLY A 60 -9.01 3.94 6.25
N TYR A 61 -8.30 4.88 5.62
CA TYR A 61 -7.86 6.11 6.27
C TYR A 61 -8.97 7.16 6.42
N PHE A 62 -9.87 7.27 5.43
CA PHE A 62 -10.89 8.32 5.39
C PHE A 62 -12.26 7.90 5.91
N SER A 63 -12.60 6.61 5.89
CA SER A 63 -13.91 6.15 6.32
C SER A 63 -14.04 6.16 7.86
N PRO A 64 -15.13 6.70 8.43
CA PRO A 64 -15.44 6.60 9.86
C PRO A 64 -16.17 5.29 10.24
N GLY A 65 -16.49 4.44 9.26
CA GLY A 65 -17.33 3.24 9.42
C GLY A 65 -16.58 1.94 9.73
N ILE A 66 -17.07 0.81 9.22
CA ILE A 66 -16.31 -0.45 9.22
C ILE A 66 -15.33 -0.42 8.04
N THR A 67 -14.28 0.38 8.19
CA THR A 67 -13.18 0.64 7.24
C THR A 67 -12.72 -0.59 6.46
N ILE A 68 -12.43 -1.69 7.16
CA ILE A 68 -11.92 -2.93 6.57
C ILE A 68 -12.96 -3.60 5.66
N ASN A 69 -14.21 -3.68 6.10
CA ASN A 69 -15.28 -4.32 5.34
C ASN A 69 -15.66 -3.47 4.12
N GLU A 70 -15.68 -2.15 4.27
CA GLU A 70 -15.97 -1.21 3.19
C GLU A 70 -14.89 -1.24 2.11
N ALA A 71 -13.61 -1.26 2.50
CA ALA A 71 -12.48 -1.42 1.59
C ALA A 71 -12.52 -2.78 0.86
N SER A 72 -12.82 -3.86 1.59
CA SER A 72 -12.88 -5.22 1.01
C SER A 72 -14.02 -5.36 -0.01
N LEU A 73 -15.21 -4.83 0.31
CA LEU A 73 -16.36 -4.85 -0.59
C LEU A 73 -16.11 -3.98 -1.82
N GLY A 74 -15.52 -2.79 -1.64
CA GLY A 74 -15.09 -1.93 -2.74
C GLY A 74 -14.10 -2.63 -3.67
N GLY A 75 -13.08 -3.28 -3.10
CA GLY A 75 -12.11 -4.10 -3.83
C GLY A 75 -12.75 -5.24 -4.62
N ALA A 76 -13.69 -5.97 -4.00
CA ALA A 76 -14.44 -7.04 -4.67
C ALA A 76 -15.17 -6.52 -5.92
N LEU A 77 -15.88 -5.39 -5.78
CA LEU A 77 -16.61 -4.76 -6.87
C LEU A 77 -15.68 -4.27 -7.98
N VAL A 78 -14.54 -3.66 -7.62
CA VAL A 78 -13.53 -3.24 -8.61
C VAL A 78 -13.02 -4.43 -9.40
N MET A 79 -12.72 -5.55 -8.74
CA MET A 79 -12.24 -6.76 -9.43
C MET A 79 -13.29 -7.35 -10.38
N VAL A 80 -14.56 -7.38 -9.96
CA VAL A 80 -15.67 -7.82 -10.83
C VAL A 80 -15.82 -6.90 -12.05
N ILE A 81 -15.78 -5.58 -11.85
CA ILE A 81 -15.87 -4.61 -12.94
C ILE A 81 -14.67 -4.74 -13.88
N MET A 82 -13.46 -4.87 -13.35
CA MET A 82 -12.25 -5.08 -14.17
C MET A 82 -12.32 -6.38 -14.98
N PHE A 83 -12.93 -7.44 -14.42
CA PHE A 83 -13.17 -8.68 -15.16
C PHE A 83 -14.15 -8.48 -16.32
N ILE A 84 -15.26 -7.76 -16.09
CA ILE A 84 -16.24 -7.42 -17.14
C ILE A 84 -15.57 -6.55 -18.21
N LEU A 85 -14.84 -5.51 -17.82
CA LEU A 85 -14.12 -4.62 -18.74
C LEU A 85 -13.13 -5.40 -19.60
N ARG A 86 -12.38 -6.34 -19.01
CA ARG A 86 -11.50 -7.23 -19.76
C ARG A 86 -12.25 -8.08 -20.78
N ALA A 87 -13.38 -8.69 -20.38
CA ALA A 87 -14.20 -9.52 -21.26
C ALA A 87 -14.76 -8.73 -22.46
N VAL A 88 -15.11 -7.45 -22.26
CA VAL A 88 -15.62 -6.57 -23.31
C VAL A 88 -14.50 -6.04 -24.23
N THR A 89 -13.30 -5.79 -23.69
CA THR A 89 -12.20 -5.17 -24.43
C THR A 89 -11.35 -6.15 -25.24
N ASN A 90 -11.60 -7.46 -25.16
CA ASN A 90 -10.82 -8.51 -25.84
C ASN A 90 -9.30 -8.34 -25.66
N ALA A 91 -8.88 -7.87 -24.49
CA ALA A 91 -7.47 -7.61 -24.23
C ALA A 91 -6.64 -8.91 -24.35
N GLU A 92 -5.50 -8.81 -25.04
CA GLU A 92 -4.68 -9.94 -25.50
C GLU A 92 -4.07 -10.80 -24.38
N ILE A 93 -4.15 -10.36 -23.12
CA ILE A 93 -3.61 -11.11 -21.98
C ILE A 93 -4.63 -12.19 -21.56
N HIS A 94 -4.34 -13.42 -21.94
CA HIS A 94 -5.14 -14.60 -21.63
C HIS A 94 -4.82 -15.16 -20.23
N PHE A 95 -5.55 -14.68 -19.21
CA PHE A 95 -5.63 -15.39 -17.92
C PHE A 95 -6.53 -16.62 -18.03
N THR A 96 -6.09 -17.72 -17.43
CA THR A 96 -6.94 -18.90 -17.22
C THR A 96 -8.07 -18.59 -16.23
N THR A 97 -9.16 -19.35 -16.29
CA THR A 97 -10.29 -19.19 -15.35
C THR A 97 -9.85 -19.32 -13.89
N SER A 98 -8.93 -20.24 -13.60
CA SER A 98 -8.37 -20.44 -12.26
C SER A 98 -7.56 -19.23 -11.78
N MET A 99 -6.71 -18.65 -12.64
CA MET A 99 -5.99 -17.42 -12.31
C MET A 99 -6.93 -16.24 -12.07
N THR A 100 -8.03 -16.16 -12.82
CA THR A 100 -9.04 -15.11 -12.64
C THR A 100 -9.73 -15.21 -11.28
N ILE A 101 -10.15 -16.41 -10.89
CA ILE A 101 -10.78 -16.66 -9.59
C ILE A 101 -9.78 -16.35 -8.46
N LEU A 102 -8.53 -16.80 -8.60
CA LEU A 102 -7.47 -16.52 -7.65
C LEU A 102 -7.22 -15.02 -7.51
N LEU A 103 -7.18 -14.29 -8.62
CA LEU A 103 -6.99 -12.84 -8.65
C LEU A 103 -8.13 -12.11 -7.94
N LEU A 104 -9.37 -12.58 -8.08
CA LEU A 104 -10.52 -12.00 -7.39
C LEU A 104 -10.38 -12.18 -5.87
N ILE A 105 -10.02 -13.39 -5.41
CA ILE A 105 -9.78 -13.68 -3.99
C ILE A 105 -8.63 -12.83 -3.45
N LEU A 106 -7.51 -12.75 -4.18
CA LEU A 106 -6.35 -11.95 -3.78
C LEU A 106 -6.68 -10.46 -3.79
N GLY A 107 -7.42 -9.95 -4.76
CA GLY A 107 -7.83 -8.54 -4.81
C GLY A 107 -8.67 -8.12 -3.60
N ILE A 108 -9.58 -9.00 -3.14
CA ILE A 108 -10.34 -8.79 -1.90
C ILE A 108 -9.39 -8.79 -0.70
N GLY A 109 -8.52 -9.80 -0.58
CA GLY A 109 -7.56 -9.91 0.53
C GLY A 109 -6.59 -8.73 0.60
N PHE A 110 -6.14 -8.22 -0.54
CA PHE A 110 -5.21 -7.09 -0.64
C PHE A 110 -5.92 -5.77 -0.31
N SER A 111 -7.18 -5.62 -0.74
CA SER A 111 -8.00 -4.47 -0.33
C SER A 111 -8.31 -4.49 1.16
N TRP A 112 -8.51 -5.68 1.74
CA TRP A 112 -8.66 -5.88 3.18
C TRP A 112 -7.39 -5.48 3.95
N LEU A 113 -6.21 -5.93 3.50
CA LEU A 113 -4.91 -5.56 4.08
C LEU A 113 -4.66 -4.05 4.00
N GLY A 114 -4.98 -3.45 2.85
CA GLY A 114 -4.97 -2.01 2.66
C GLY A 114 -5.87 -1.30 3.66
N GLY A 115 -7.15 -1.70 3.74
CA GLY A 115 -8.14 -1.15 4.66
C GLY A 115 -7.69 -1.20 6.12
N TRP A 116 -7.11 -2.33 6.54
CA TRP A 116 -6.54 -2.49 7.87
C TRP A 116 -5.38 -1.52 8.11
N ALA A 117 -4.45 -1.39 7.16
CA ALA A 117 -3.33 -0.46 7.27
C ALA A 117 -3.82 1.00 7.34
N GLY A 118 -4.79 1.37 6.50
CA GLY A 118 -5.43 2.68 6.48
C GLY A 118 -6.09 3.03 7.82
N GLU A 119 -6.87 2.12 8.39
CA GLU A 119 -7.50 2.28 9.69
C GLU A 119 -6.46 2.52 10.80
N LYS A 120 -5.33 1.79 10.75
CA LYS A 120 -4.26 1.97 11.74
C LYS A 120 -3.57 3.33 11.62
N ILE A 121 -3.52 3.93 10.42
CA ILE A 121 -2.98 5.28 10.19
C ILE A 121 -3.98 6.38 10.59
N GLN A 122 -5.28 6.15 10.36
CA GLN A 122 -6.35 7.06 10.75
C GLN A 122 -6.34 7.25 12.27
N GLY A 123 -6.20 6.13 12.98
CA GLY A 123 -6.16 6.07 14.43
C GLY A 123 -7.57 5.93 15.00
N ASP A 124 -7.93 4.71 15.42
CA ASP A 124 -8.67 4.59 16.67
C ASP A 124 -7.71 5.05 17.77
N GLU A 125 -8.21 5.83 18.72
CA GLU A 125 -7.51 6.33 19.91
C GLU A 125 -6.81 5.20 20.66
N THR A 126 -5.65 4.76 20.16
CA THR A 126 -4.81 3.80 20.85
C THR A 126 -4.14 4.64 21.93
N SER A 127 -4.82 4.59 23.08
CA SER A 127 -4.63 5.23 24.39
C SER A 127 -3.55 6.29 24.46
N ALA A 128 -3.88 7.45 25.03
CA ALA A 128 -2.90 8.44 25.48
C ALA A 128 -1.70 7.81 26.25
N GLU A 129 -1.87 6.61 26.83
CA GLU A 129 -0.83 5.76 27.40
C GLU A 129 0.27 5.29 26.42
N GLU A 130 -0.04 4.92 25.17
CA GLU A 130 0.99 4.45 24.21
C GLU A 130 1.91 5.58 23.74
N LYS A 131 1.39 6.82 23.65
CA LYS A 131 2.17 8.02 23.30
C LYS A 131 3.31 8.33 24.28
N HIS A 132 3.26 7.80 25.50
CA HIS A 132 4.27 8.03 26.51
C HIS A 132 5.29 6.88 26.64
N THR A 133 5.10 5.78 25.93
CA THR A 133 6.02 4.64 25.97
C THR A 133 6.86 4.55 24.70
N LYS A 134 8.15 4.88 24.80
CA LYS A 134 9.17 4.66 23.75
C LYS A 134 9.48 3.16 23.60
N LYS A 135 8.49 2.36 23.21
CA LYS A 135 8.65 0.94 22.92
C LYS A 135 8.60 0.72 21.42
N PHE A 136 9.31 -0.32 20.95
CA PHE A 136 9.25 -0.74 19.56
C PHE A 136 7.91 -1.44 19.29
N LEU A 137 7.15 -0.93 18.32
CA LEU A 137 5.81 -1.40 18.00
C LEU A 137 5.78 -2.12 16.64
N TRP A 138 5.69 -3.45 16.67
CA TRP A 138 5.60 -4.30 15.47
C TRP A 138 4.43 -3.96 14.54
N LYS A 139 3.34 -3.42 15.09
CA LYS A 139 2.18 -2.94 14.32
C LYS A 139 2.62 -1.96 13.22
N TRP A 140 3.50 -1.01 13.54
CA TRP A 140 3.97 0.01 12.59
C TRP A 140 4.93 -0.54 11.55
N VAL A 141 5.72 -1.56 11.90
CA VAL A 141 6.54 -2.31 10.95
C VAL A 141 5.66 -2.97 9.90
N VAL A 142 4.57 -3.63 10.31
CA VAL A 142 3.64 -4.31 9.40
C VAL A 142 2.90 -3.31 8.51
N VAL A 143 2.40 -2.20 9.08
CA VAL A 143 1.75 -1.13 8.31
C VAL A 143 2.72 -0.56 7.26
N GLY A 144 3.95 -0.25 7.67
CA GLY A 144 4.99 0.24 6.77
C GLY A 144 5.35 -0.77 5.68
N ALA A 145 5.43 -2.07 6.00
CA ALA A 145 5.73 -3.10 5.02
C ALA A 145 4.63 -3.22 3.95
N ILE A 146 3.36 -3.19 4.35
CA ILE A 146 2.20 -3.26 3.44
C ILE A 146 2.18 -2.05 2.50
N ILE A 147 2.33 -0.85 3.06
CA ILE A 147 2.30 0.41 2.28
C ILE A 147 3.54 0.52 1.40
N GLY A 148 4.72 0.20 1.95
CA GLY A 148 5.99 0.23 1.23
C GLY A 148 5.97 -0.69 0.03
N PHE A 149 5.52 -1.93 0.20
CA PHE A 149 5.33 -2.89 -0.89
C PHE A 149 4.38 -2.33 -1.96
N ALA A 150 3.18 -1.88 -1.56
CA ALA A 150 2.18 -1.42 -2.53
C ALA A 150 2.62 -0.16 -3.28
N LEU A 151 3.19 0.82 -2.58
CA LEU A 151 3.72 2.03 -3.20
C LEU A 151 4.90 1.71 -4.11
N ASN A 152 5.83 0.84 -3.68
CA ASN A 152 6.98 0.48 -4.49
C ASN A 152 6.56 -0.15 -5.81
N VAL A 153 5.67 -1.14 -5.75
CA VAL A 153 5.07 -1.76 -6.94
C VAL A 153 4.48 -0.69 -7.86
N LEU A 154 3.58 0.17 -7.35
CA LEU A 154 2.93 1.16 -8.20
C LEU A 154 3.93 2.16 -8.80
N PHE A 155 4.79 2.78 -7.99
CA PHE A 155 5.72 3.80 -8.45
C PHE A 155 6.74 3.24 -9.44
N VAL A 156 7.32 2.07 -9.18
CA VAL A 156 8.33 1.46 -10.06
C VAL A 156 7.74 1.18 -11.44
N PHE A 157 6.57 0.53 -11.52
CA PHE A 157 5.99 0.15 -12.80
C PHE A 157 5.27 1.31 -13.53
N ILE A 158 4.62 2.22 -12.82
CA ILE A 158 3.99 3.41 -13.44
C ILE A 158 5.08 4.33 -14.00
N LEU A 159 6.09 4.69 -13.21
CA LEU A 159 7.15 5.59 -13.69
C LEU A 159 7.95 4.97 -14.84
N SER A 160 8.23 3.66 -14.78
CA SER A 160 8.94 2.97 -15.85
C SER A 160 8.12 2.90 -17.13
N THR A 161 6.80 2.81 -17.03
CA THR A 161 5.89 2.87 -18.19
C THR A 161 5.88 4.25 -18.83
N LEU A 162 5.86 5.32 -18.03
CA LEU A 162 5.75 6.68 -18.55
C LEU A 162 6.96 7.13 -19.38
N PHE A 163 8.16 6.57 -19.14
CA PHE A 163 9.36 6.87 -19.93
C PHE A 163 10.23 5.62 -20.18
N PRO A 164 9.89 4.80 -21.19
CA PRO A 164 10.60 3.56 -21.53
C PRO A 164 12.12 3.68 -21.77
N PRO A 165 12.66 4.78 -22.35
CA PRO A 165 14.11 4.91 -22.55
C PRO A 165 14.94 4.96 -21.25
N HIS A 166 14.30 5.20 -20.10
CA HIS A 166 14.99 5.43 -18.83
C HIS A 166 14.51 4.51 -17.69
N ILE A 167 14.00 3.32 -18.04
CA ILE A 167 13.43 2.34 -17.10
C ILE A 167 14.30 2.14 -15.85
N TYR A 168 15.60 1.90 -16.00
CA TYR A 168 16.49 1.66 -14.84
C TYR A 168 16.57 2.85 -13.87
N LYS A 169 16.67 4.08 -14.42
CA LYS A 169 16.75 5.29 -13.60
C LYS A 169 15.41 5.53 -12.90
N LEU A 170 14.30 5.37 -13.61
CA LEU A 170 12.97 5.64 -13.08
C LEU A 170 12.45 4.57 -12.13
N SER A 171 12.80 3.30 -12.35
CA SER A 171 12.59 2.23 -11.37
C SER A 171 13.32 2.55 -10.07
N THR A 172 14.58 3.00 -10.14
CA THR A 172 15.35 3.39 -8.96
C THR A 172 14.73 4.61 -8.27
N THR A 173 14.29 5.61 -9.02
CA THR A 173 13.58 6.77 -8.47
C THR A 173 12.25 6.36 -7.82
N GLY A 174 11.46 5.50 -8.45
CA GLY A 174 10.20 4.99 -7.91
C GLY A 174 10.42 4.21 -6.61
N PHE A 175 11.47 3.41 -6.55
CA PHE A 175 11.92 2.75 -5.34
C PHE A 175 12.26 3.80 -4.26
N ILE A 176 13.11 4.78 -4.56
CA ILE A 176 13.49 5.79 -3.56
C ILE A 176 12.25 6.55 -3.05
N VAL A 177 11.41 7.05 -3.96
CA VAL A 177 10.23 7.84 -3.62
C VAL A 177 9.24 7.03 -2.78
N SER A 178 8.96 5.79 -3.15
CA SER A 178 8.02 4.94 -2.39
C SER A 178 8.48 4.67 -0.96
N PHE A 179 9.75 4.34 -0.76
CA PHE A 179 10.31 4.08 0.57
C PHE A 179 10.47 5.36 1.40
N VAL A 180 10.75 6.51 0.79
CA VAL A 180 10.73 7.81 1.49
C VAL A 180 9.31 8.13 1.96
N ILE A 181 8.29 7.99 1.10
CA ILE A 181 6.89 8.27 1.47
C ILE A 181 6.43 7.32 2.58
N MET A 182 6.70 6.03 2.45
CA MET A 182 6.39 5.04 3.48
C MET A 182 7.08 5.39 4.81
N GLY A 183 8.39 5.64 4.75
CA GLY A 183 9.19 6.02 5.91
C GLY A 183 8.63 7.27 6.61
N PHE A 184 8.28 8.29 5.83
CA PHE A 184 7.67 9.53 6.31
C PHE A 184 6.33 9.27 7.01
N VAL A 185 5.43 8.52 6.38
CA VAL A 185 4.10 8.23 6.94
C VAL A 185 4.22 7.49 8.27
N VAL A 186 5.06 6.46 8.34
CA VAL A 186 5.24 5.67 9.57
C VAL A 186 5.97 6.48 10.64
N GLY A 187 7.04 7.21 10.28
CA GLY A 187 7.79 8.05 11.21
C GLY A 187 6.95 9.20 11.79
N TYR A 188 6.04 9.77 11.00
CA TYR A 188 5.13 10.83 11.44
C TYR A 188 4.01 10.32 12.37
N LYS A 189 3.52 9.10 12.13
CA LYS A 189 2.34 8.56 12.81
C LYS A 189 2.67 7.62 13.98
N SER A 190 3.85 7.02 14.01
CA SER A 190 4.23 6.11 15.08
C SER A 190 4.47 6.87 16.40
N PRO A 191 3.91 6.40 17.53
CA PRO A 191 4.24 6.87 18.87
C PRO A 191 5.49 6.18 19.46
N GLY A 192 6.01 5.14 18.78
CA GLY A 192 7.10 4.30 19.25
C GLY A 192 8.48 4.81 18.87
N ILE A 193 9.37 3.90 18.42
CA ILE A 193 10.71 4.27 17.95
C ILE A 193 10.61 4.69 16.47
N THR A 194 10.34 5.98 16.28
CA THR A 194 10.05 6.66 15.00
C THR A 194 11.06 6.39 13.88
N LEU A 195 12.33 6.16 14.19
CA LEU A 195 13.38 5.87 13.19
C LEU A 195 13.57 4.38 12.90
N SER A 196 13.47 3.52 13.91
CA SER A 196 13.79 2.08 13.76
C SER A 196 12.64 1.30 13.13
N GLU A 197 11.39 1.65 13.47
CA GLU A 197 10.22 0.94 12.95
C GLU A 197 10.08 1.06 11.43
N PRO A 198 10.22 2.26 10.81
CA PRO A 198 10.14 2.37 9.36
C PRO A 198 11.34 1.76 8.66
N ALA A 199 12.53 1.80 9.27
CA ALA A 199 13.74 1.17 8.73
C ALA A 199 13.59 -0.35 8.61
N VAL A 200 13.04 -0.99 9.66
CA VAL A 200 12.72 -2.41 9.64
C VAL A 200 11.56 -2.71 8.69
N ALA A 201 10.55 -1.83 8.62
CA ALA A 201 9.46 -1.95 7.63
C ALA A 201 10.00 -1.93 6.20
N GLY A 202 11.01 -1.10 5.92
CA GLY A 202 11.69 -1.03 4.63
C GLY A 202 12.32 -2.37 4.24
N LEU A 203 13.01 -3.03 5.18
CA LEU A 203 13.55 -4.37 4.93
C LEU A 203 12.43 -5.37 4.59
N PHE A 204 11.36 -5.39 5.37
CA PHE A 204 10.25 -6.31 5.13
C PHE A 204 9.54 -6.06 3.80
N ALA A 205 9.33 -4.80 3.40
CA ALA A 205 8.76 -4.47 2.10
C ALA A 205 9.62 -5.02 0.94
N VAL A 206 10.95 -4.86 1.01
CA VAL A 206 11.87 -5.42 0.00
C VAL A 206 11.84 -6.96 -0.01
N ILE A 207 11.75 -7.60 1.16
CA ILE A 207 11.60 -9.06 1.24
C ILE A 207 10.28 -9.50 0.60
N LEU A 208 9.19 -8.78 0.87
CA LEU A 208 7.88 -9.05 0.26
C LEU A 208 7.93 -8.90 -1.27
N ASP A 209 8.54 -7.82 -1.77
CA ASP A 209 8.77 -7.63 -3.20
C ASP A 209 9.54 -8.80 -3.81
N TRP A 210 10.63 -9.23 -3.16
CA TRP A 210 11.42 -10.35 -3.63
C TRP A 210 10.63 -11.67 -3.65
N ILE A 211 9.89 -11.98 -2.58
CA ILE A 211 9.02 -13.15 -2.51
C ILE A 211 8.01 -13.11 -3.67
N PHE A 212 7.40 -11.96 -3.91
CA PHE A 212 6.44 -11.79 -4.99
C PHE A 212 7.07 -12.01 -6.36
N LEU A 213 8.22 -11.36 -6.62
CA LEU A 213 8.94 -11.51 -7.88
C LEU A 213 9.36 -12.97 -8.10
N ARG A 214 9.84 -13.65 -7.05
CA ARG A 214 10.37 -15.01 -7.14
C ARG A 214 9.29 -16.07 -7.30
N PHE A 215 8.22 -15.99 -6.52
CA PHE A 215 7.22 -17.06 -6.42
C PHE A 215 5.97 -16.81 -7.25
N ILE A 216 5.63 -15.55 -7.51
CA ILE A 216 4.40 -15.19 -8.25
C ILE A 216 4.74 -14.80 -9.68
N ILE A 217 5.72 -13.90 -9.87
CA ILE A 217 6.15 -13.50 -11.23
C ILE A 217 7.14 -14.51 -11.84
N THR A 218 7.67 -15.45 -11.04
CA THR A 218 8.72 -16.41 -11.42
C THR A 218 9.99 -15.76 -11.99
N TYR A 219 10.20 -14.47 -11.71
CA TYR A 219 11.36 -13.71 -12.13
C TYR A 219 12.53 -13.92 -11.18
N ARG A 220 13.68 -14.35 -11.72
CA ARG A 220 14.88 -14.61 -10.93
C ARG A 220 15.78 -13.38 -10.88
N VAL A 221 15.64 -12.61 -9.82
CA VAL A 221 16.57 -11.51 -9.51
C VAL A 221 17.88 -12.07 -8.95
N PRO A 222 19.06 -11.67 -9.47
CA PRO A 222 20.35 -12.04 -8.89
C PRO A 222 20.48 -11.59 -7.44
N GLY A 223 21.01 -12.45 -6.57
CA GLY A 223 21.09 -12.21 -5.11
C GLY A 223 21.73 -10.88 -4.72
N LYS A 224 22.73 -10.42 -5.48
CA LYS A 224 23.38 -9.11 -5.27
C LYS A 224 22.40 -7.93 -5.28
N TYR A 225 21.37 -7.94 -6.13
CA TYR A 225 20.41 -6.85 -6.21
C TYR A 225 19.42 -6.88 -5.04
N ILE A 226 19.16 -8.07 -4.48
CA ILE A 226 18.35 -8.20 -3.26
C ILE A 226 19.10 -7.56 -2.09
N VAL A 227 20.39 -7.87 -1.93
CA VAL A 227 21.22 -7.29 -0.86
C VAL A 227 21.29 -5.76 -0.99
N ILE A 228 21.53 -5.26 -2.21
CA ILE A 228 21.51 -3.82 -2.49
C ILE A 228 20.13 -3.22 -2.18
N GLY A 229 19.05 -3.88 -2.60
CA GLY A 229 17.68 -3.46 -2.34
C GLY A 229 17.36 -3.40 -0.85
N LEU A 230 17.81 -4.38 -0.05
CA LEU A 230 17.61 -4.40 1.40
C LEU A 230 18.35 -3.24 2.07
N ILE A 231 19.62 -3.04 1.71
CA ILE A 231 20.44 -1.94 2.23
C ILE A 231 19.79 -0.59 1.87
N MET A 232 19.44 -0.39 0.60
CA MET A 232 18.80 0.85 0.16
C MET A 232 17.42 1.04 0.80
N GLY A 233 16.59 0.00 0.84
CA GLY A 233 15.26 0.04 1.46
C GLY A 233 15.33 0.45 2.92
N PHE A 234 16.30 -0.09 3.67
CA PHE A 234 16.56 0.31 5.06
C PHE A 234 16.96 1.78 5.19
N PHE A 235 17.97 2.24 4.44
CA PHE A 235 18.46 3.62 4.59
C PHE A 235 17.49 4.67 4.05
N VAL A 236 16.79 4.37 2.95
CA VAL A 236 15.83 5.30 2.35
C VAL A 236 14.57 5.43 3.21
N SER A 237 14.08 4.32 3.79
CA SER A 237 12.96 4.39 4.73
C SER A 237 13.35 5.10 6.03
N LEU A 238 14.60 4.94 6.49
CA LEU A 238 15.14 5.70 7.62
C LEU A 238 15.24 7.20 7.32
N LEU A 239 15.63 7.59 6.10
CA LEU A 239 15.60 8.98 5.65
C LEU A 239 14.17 9.54 5.68
N GLY A 240 13.20 8.79 5.13
CA GLY A 240 11.79 9.16 5.19
C GLY A 240 11.30 9.33 6.63
N ALA A 241 11.66 8.39 7.52
CA ALA A 241 11.31 8.40 8.93
C ALA A 241 11.83 9.64 9.65
N TRP A 242 13.09 10.01 9.41
CA TRP A 242 13.70 11.21 9.96
C TRP A 242 12.93 12.48 9.56
N LEU A 243 12.55 12.59 8.28
CA LEU A 243 11.71 13.71 7.81
C LEU A 243 10.33 13.72 8.48
N GLY A 244 9.73 12.54 8.69
CA GLY A 244 8.44 12.40 9.38
C GLY A 244 8.50 12.84 10.84
N GLU A 245 9.57 12.48 11.54
CA GLU A 245 9.80 12.88 12.94
C GLU A 245 10.03 14.39 13.07
N LEU A 246 10.83 14.99 12.18
CA LEU A 246 11.03 16.45 12.17
C LEU A 246 9.71 17.20 12.01
N TYR A 247 8.84 16.73 11.11
CA TYR A 247 7.51 17.31 10.90
C TYR A 247 6.57 17.10 12.11
N GLN A 248 6.68 15.97 12.80
CA GLN A 248 5.95 15.71 14.03
C GLN A 248 6.37 16.68 15.15
N GLN A 249 7.68 16.87 15.33
CA GLN A 249 8.25 17.76 16.35
C GLN A 249 7.88 19.23 16.10
N SER A 250 7.92 19.70 14.84
CA SER A 250 7.53 21.09 14.52
C SER A 250 6.06 21.35 14.87
N ARG A 251 5.18 20.39 14.56
CA ARG A 251 3.74 20.50 14.85
C ARG A 251 3.42 20.42 16.35
N GLN A 252 4.25 19.73 17.14
CA GLN A 252 4.12 19.73 18.59
C GLN A 252 4.53 21.07 19.21
N ARG A 253 5.60 21.71 18.71
CA ARG A 253 6.04 23.03 19.17
C ARG A 253 4.99 24.11 18.93
N GLU A 254 4.39 24.14 17.75
CA GLU A 254 3.34 25.09 17.40
C GLU A 254 2.11 25.00 18.32
N LYS A 255 1.78 23.80 18.82
CA LYS A 255 0.66 23.62 19.76
C LYS A 255 0.93 24.05 21.20
N VAL A 256 2.19 24.26 21.56
CA VAL A 256 2.60 24.69 22.91
C VAL A 256 2.71 26.21 22.99
N GLU A 257 2.86 26.88 21.84
CA GLU A 257 2.99 28.33 21.73
C GLU A 257 1.65 29.07 21.52
N VAL A 258 0.54 28.34 21.34
CA VAL A 258 -0.85 28.85 21.25
C VAL A 258 -1.61 28.51 22.52
#